data_AF-A0A401TY46-F1
#
_entry.id   AF-A0A401TY46-F1
#
_cell.length_a   1.000
_cell.length_b   1.000
_cell.length_c   1.000
_cell.angle_alpha   90.00
_cell.angle_beta   90.00
_cell.angle_gamma   90.00
#
_symmetry.space_group_name_H-M   'P 1'
#
loop_
_entity.id
_entity.type
_entity.pdbx_description
1 polymer ?
#
loop_
_entity_poly.entity_id
_entity_poly.type
_entity_poly.pdbx_seq_one_letter_code
_entity_poly.pdbx_strand_id
1 'polypeptide(L)'
;NLRGFADVADVGQAAKDWPQLNFVIYHSAYRHVGGDPRVALAEFERTGRIAWTSDLADIPAQYGVNNVYGDVGQLFATTLVAEPNVCAALMGTLIKGLGADHVVWGTDALWTGAPQWQIEGLRRLEIPEMMQKKFGYAPLGPADGPVKTAIFGDNNARLYNIQPKRAMLDLKGDRFAMMKAQYEKAGPEPSNTRYGYVVPNGVIDHRVFV
;
A
#
# COMPACT_ATOMS: atom_id res chain seq x y z
N ASN A 1 -6.03 22.79 19.58
CA ASN A 1 -6.00 22.35 18.17
C ASN A 1 -4.71 21.57 17.97
N LEU A 2 -4.78 20.23 17.80
CA LEU A 2 -3.60 19.35 17.74
C LEU A 2 -3.17 18.99 16.31
N ARG A 3 -3.84 19.55 15.29
CA ARG A 3 -3.63 19.17 13.88
C ARG A 3 -2.18 19.35 13.40
N GLY A 4 -1.46 20.32 13.95
CA GLY A 4 -0.04 20.56 13.61
C GLY A 4 0.95 19.56 14.20
N PHE A 5 0.48 18.59 14.99
CA PHE A 5 1.31 17.51 15.57
C PHE A 5 0.98 16.14 14.98
N ALA A 6 0.21 16.09 13.90
CA ALA A 6 -0.27 14.85 13.29
C ALA A 6 0.34 14.59 11.89
N ASP A 7 1.43 15.28 11.56
CA ASP A 7 2.17 15.11 10.30
C ASP A 7 3.46 14.29 10.52
N VAL A 8 4.41 14.38 9.58
CA VAL A 8 5.66 13.60 9.59
C VAL A 8 6.90 14.44 9.93
N ALA A 9 6.72 15.66 10.45
CA ALA A 9 7.83 16.58 10.69
C ALA A 9 8.87 16.06 11.69
N ASP A 10 8.48 15.18 12.62
CA ASP A 10 9.33 14.59 13.63
C ASP A 10 10.07 13.32 13.17
N VAL A 11 9.55 12.62 12.16
CA VAL A 11 10.09 11.35 11.66
C VAL A 11 11.55 11.48 11.22
N GLY A 12 11.91 12.55 10.52
CA GLY A 12 13.27 12.73 10.00
C GLY A 12 14.32 12.89 11.10
N GLN A 13 14.00 13.70 12.12
CA GLN A 13 14.88 13.88 13.28
C GLN A 13 14.97 12.59 14.09
N ALA A 14 13.84 11.88 14.30
CA ALA A 14 13.86 10.60 14.98
C ALA A 14 14.67 9.53 14.25
N ALA A 15 14.51 9.41 12.93
CA ALA A 15 15.29 8.50 12.11
C ALA A 15 16.80 8.72 12.26
N LYS A 16 17.21 10.00 12.35
CA LYS A 16 18.61 10.41 12.51
C LYS A 16 19.16 10.14 13.91
N ASP A 17 18.37 10.36 14.94
CA ASP A 17 18.78 10.18 16.34
C ASP A 17 18.82 8.70 16.76
N TRP A 18 18.01 7.86 16.10
CA TRP A 18 17.94 6.41 16.35
C TRP A 18 18.22 5.59 15.08
N PRO A 19 19.44 5.64 14.52
CA PRO A 19 19.78 4.96 13.27
C PRO A 19 19.73 3.43 13.34
N GLN A 20 19.69 2.86 14.55
CA GLN A 20 19.54 1.42 14.80
C GLN A 20 18.10 0.92 14.67
N LEU A 21 17.12 1.82 14.61
CA LEU A 21 15.71 1.49 14.46
C LEU A 21 15.26 1.72 13.02
N ASN A 22 14.28 0.95 12.57
CA ASN A 22 13.57 1.19 11.32
C ASN A 22 12.22 1.85 11.64
N PHE A 23 11.91 2.94 10.95
CA PHE A 23 10.67 3.71 11.09
C PHE A 23 9.73 3.37 9.94
N VAL A 24 8.74 2.51 10.19
CA VAL A 24 7.71 2.18 9.19
C VAL A 24 6.50 3.07 9.41
N ILE A 25 6.25 3.97 8.46
CA ILE A 25 5.18 4.98 8.56
C ILE A 25 3.92 4.44 7.89
N TYR A 26 2.91 4.16 8.71
CA TYR A 26 1.57 3.76 8.28
C TYR A 26 0.68 5.00 8.14
N HIS A 27 -0.06 5.21 7.05
CA HIS A 27 -0.07 4.55 5.74
C HIS A 27 0.66 5.44 4.75
N SER A 28 1.99 5.48 4.87
CA SER A 28 2.87 6.48 4.23
C SER A 28 2.39 7.92 4.40
N ALA A 29 1.88 8.20 5.60
CA ALA A 29 1.32 9.50 5.98
C ALA A 29 0.22 10.04 5.03
N TYR A 30 -0.47 9.16 4.31
CA TYR A 30 -1.56 9.58 3.44
C TYR A 30 -2.74 10.11 4.26
N ARG A 31 -2.96 11.43 4.23
CA ARG A 31 -3.92 12.11 5.12
C ARG A 31 -5.39 11.97 4.74
N HIS A 32 -5.67 11.47 3.53
CA HIS A 32 -7.03 11.41 2.97
C HIS A 32 -7.64 10.01 3.05
N VAL A 33 -7.07 9.11 3.86
CA VAL A 33 -7.66 7.78 4.13
C VAL A 33 -9.10 7.95 4.63
N GLY A 34 -10.06 7.31 3.96
CA GLY A 34 -11.49 7.39 4.28
C GLY A 34 -12.17 8.71 3.92
N GLY A 35 -11.44 9.66 3.31
CA GLY A 35 -11.98 10.93 2.81
C GLY A 35 -12.42 10.87 1.34
N ASP A 36 -12.83 12.02 0.80
CA ASP A 36 -13.19 12.15 -0.62
C ASP A 36 -11.92 12.09 -1.51
N PRO A 37 -11.77 11.08 -2.39
CA PRO A 37 -10.60 10.92 -3.24
C PRO A 37 -10.32 12.12 -4.15
N ARG A 38 -11.36 12.89 -4.51
CA ARG A 38 -11.23 14.08 -5.37
C ARG A 38 -10.42 15.20 -4.71
N VAL A 39 -10.39 15.24 -3.38
CA VAL A 39 -9.58 16.22 -2.64
C VAL A 39 -8.09 15.95 -2.86
N ALA A 40 -7.67 14.68 -2.80
CA ALA A 40 -6.30 14.28 -3.07
C ALA A 40 -5.92 14.54 -4.53
N LEU A 41 -6.82 14.25 -5.47
CA LEU A 41 -6.61 14.54 -6.89
C LEU A 41 -6.41 16.04 -7.15
N ALA A 42 -7.33 16.88 -6.67
CA ALA A 42 -7.25 18.33 -6.85
C ALA A 42 -5.99 18.92 -6.21
N GLU A 43 -5.55 18.38 -5.07
CA GLU A 43 -4.29 18.74 -4.44
C GLU A 43 -3.09 18.38 -5.33
N PHE A 44 -3.07 17.16 -5.84
CA PHE A 44 -1.99 16.67 -6.70
C PHE A 44 -1.93 17.41 -8.04
N GLU A 45 -3.06 17.70 -8.68
CA GLU A 45 -3.12 18.44 -9.94
C GLU A 45 -2.60 19.87 -9.78
N ARG A 46 -2.96 20.52 -8.66
CA ARG A 46 -2.55 21.89 -8.37
C ARG A 46 -1.08 22.03 -7.99
N THR A 47 -0.54 21.06 -7.25
CA THR A 47 0.78 21.21 -6.59
C THR A 47 1.84 20.24 -7.10
N GLY A 48 1.45 19.15 -7.77
CA GLY A 48 2.33 18.04 -8.06
C GLY A 48 2.74 17.22 -6.84
N ARG A 49 2.16 17.50 -5.67
CA ARG A 49 2.45 16.85 -4.39
C ARG A 49 1.15 16.38 -3.73
N ILE A 50 1.29 15.43 -2.82
CA ILE A 50 0.23 15.03 -1.89
C ILE A 50 0.80 15.27 -0.50
N ALA A 51 0.25 16.26 0.23
CA ALA A 51 0.79 16.67 1.52
C ALA A 51 0.97 15.48 2.47
N TRP A 52 2.02 15.56 3.29
CA TRP A 52 2.51 14.54 4.22
C TRP A 52 3.13 13.32 3.54
N THR A 53 2.52 12.72 2.53
CA THR A 53 3.18 11.61 1.78
C THR A 53 4.39 12.11 1.00
N SER A 54 4.27 13.24 0.32
CA SER A 54 5.43 13.86 -0.35
C SER A 54 6.48 14.34 0.67
N ASP A 55 6.06 14.80 1.85
CA ASP A 55 6.99 15.26 2.89
C ASP A 55 7.77 14.06 3.48
N LEU A 56 7.09 12.93 3.70
CA LEU A 56 7.70 11.65 4.08
C LEU A 56 8.74 11.20 3.04
N ALA A 57 8.40 11.28 1.76
CA ALA A 57 9.29 10.89 0.67
C ALA A 57 10.54 11.78 0.58
N ASP A 58 10.49 13.02 1.05
CA ASP A 58 11.63 13.93 1.03
C ASP A 58 12.60 13.70 2.22
N ILE A 59 12.18 12.99 3.28
CA ILE A 59 12.95 12.80 4.52
C ILE A 59 14.37 12.23 4.28
N PRO A 60 14.57 11.16 3.48
CA PRO A 60 15.92 10.63 3.26
C PRO A 60 16.90 11.68 2.74
N ALA A 61 16.47 12.50 1.78
CA ALA A 61 17.28 13.55 1.19
C ALA A 61 17.51 14.73 2.15
N GLN A 62 16.50 15.09 2.94
CA GLN A 62 16.57 16.22 3.88
C GLN A 62 17.46 15.92 5.10
N TYR A 63 17.37 14.70 5.63
CA TYR A 63 18.02 14.31 6.88
C TYR A 63 19.26 13.44 6.69
N GLY A 64 19.49 12.90 5.49
CA GLY A 64 20.60 11.99 5.20
C GLY A 64 20.42 10.63 5.85
N VAL A 65 19.18 10.13 5.90
CA VAL A 65 18.79 8.87 6.57
C VAL A 65 18.30 7.84 5.56
N ASN A 66 18.37 6.55 5.94
CA ASN A 66 17.93 5.43 5.10
C ASN A 66 17.12 4.38 5.87
N ASN A 67 16.66 4.70 7.08
CA ASN A 67 15.91 3.81 7.97
C ASN A 67 14.43 4.20 8.08
N VAL A 68 13.89 4.90 7.07
CA VAL A 68 12.49 5.32 6.98
C VAL A 68 11.80 4.58 5.83
N TYR A 69 10.65 3.99 6.12
CA TYR A 69 9.88 3.16 5.22
C TYR A 69 8.44 3.67 5.10
N GLY A 70 7.87 3.55 3.90
CA GLY A 70 6.47 3.85 3.63
C GLY A 70 5.64 2.57 3.50
N ASP A 71 4.65 2.38 4.39
CA ASP A 71 3.64 1.34 4.22
C ASP A 71 2.53 1.79 3.25
N VAL A 72 2.21 0.96 2.26
CA VAL A 72 1.24 1.29 1.20
C VAL A 72 -0.13 0.63 1.36
N GLY A 73 -0.39 -0.13 2.42
CA GLY A 73 -1.62 -0.92 2.59
C GLY A 73 -2.92 -0.16 2.34
N GLN A 74 -3.34 0.60 3.35
CA GLN A 74 -4.57 1.36 3.32
C GLN A 74 -4.57 2.47 2.27
N LEU A 75 -3.43 3.13 2.00
CA LEU A 75 -3.39 4.17 0.96
C LEU A 75 -3.70 3.55 -0.40
N PHE A 76 -3.15 2.36 -0.68
CA PHE A 76 -3.37 1.66 -1.94
C PHE A 76 -4.81 1.17 -2.02
N ALA A 77 -5.33 0.56 -0.96
CA ALA A 77 -6.71 0.11 -0.91
C ALA A 77 -7.71 1.26 -1.12
N THR A 78 -7.47 2.43 -0.52
CA THR A 78 -8.41 3.56 -0.62
C THR A 78 -8.33 4.29 -1.96
N THR A 79 -7.21 4.20 -2.68
CA THR A 79 -6.99 4.98 -3.92
C THR A 79 -7.04 4.15 -5.19
N LEU A 80 -6.68 2.87 -5.15
CA LEU A 80 -6.54 2.03 -6.36
C LEU A 80 -7.78 2.06 -7.25
N VAL A 81 -8.96 1.85 -6.67
CA VAL A 81 -10.22 1.80 -7.44
C VAL A 81 -10.85 3.17 -7.55
N ALA A 82 -10.79 3.96 -6.48
CA ALA A 82 -11.51 5.22 -6.40
C ALA A 82 -10.83 6.34 -7.21
N GLU A 83 -9.49 6.37 -7.23
CA GLU A 83 -8.73 7.36 -7.99
C GLU A 83 -7.33 6.81 -8.39
N PRO A 84 -7.26 5.99 -9.47
CA PRO A 84 -6.04 5.31 -9.87
C PRO A 84 -4.85 6.24 -10.18
N ASN A 85 -5.13 7.47 -10.63
CA ASN A 85 -4.10 8.48 -10.88
C ASN A 85 -3.43 8.94 -9.58
N VAL A 86 -4.21 9.13 -8.51
CA VAL A 86 -3.66 9.45 -7.19
C VAL A 86 -2.87 8.25 -6.65
N CYS A 87 -3.38 7.03 -6.83
CA CYS A 87 -2.65 5.81 -6.46
C CYS A 87 -1.28 5.73 -7.16
N ALA A 88 -1.24 5.92 -8.49
CA ALA A 88 0.00 5.95 -9.26
C ALA A 88 0.95 7.07 -8.79
N ALA A 89 0.42 8.25 -8.48
CA ALA A 89 1.21 9.38 -7.97
C ALA A 89 1.82 9.09 -6.60
N LEU A 90 1.07 8.47 -5.68
CA LEU A 90 1.57 8.06 -4.36
C LEU A 90 2.70 7.03 -4.49
N MET A 91 2.49 5.99 -5.30
CA MET A 91 3.50 4.95 -5.54
C MET A 91 4.77 5.56 -6.16
N GLY A 92 4.63 6.41 -7.18
CA GLY A 92 5.74 7.09 -7.82
C GLY A 92 6.51 8.02 -6.88
N THR A 93 5.79 8.78 -6.04
CA THR A 93 6.37 9.67 -5.03
C THR A 93 7.20 8.91 -4.01
N LEU A 94 6.64 7.85 -3.44
CA LEU A 94 7.30 7.04 -2.41
C LEU A 94 8.52 6.31 -2.96
N ILE A 95 8.41 5.67 -4.12
CA ILE A 95 9.54 4.97 -4.75
C ILE A 95 10.65 5.95 -5.11
N LYS A 96 10.31 7.14 -5.63
CA LYS A 96 11.31 8.16 -5.99
C LYS A 96 12.05 8.70 -4.77
N GLY A 97 11.35 8.95 -3.67
CA GLY A 97 11.93 9.57 -2.48
C GLY A 97 12.62 8.57 -1.53
N LEU A 98 11.98 7.44 -1.26
CA LEU A 98 12.45 6.42 -0.32
C LEU A 98 13.29 5.33 -1.00
N GLY A 99 13.06 5.09 -2.29
CA GLY A 99 13.58 3.91 -2.99
C GLY A 99 12.58 2.75 -2.98
N ALA A 100 12.58 1.94 -4.05
CA ALA A 100 11.68 0.79 -4.18
C ALA A 100 11.88 -0.27 -3.10
N ASP A 101 13.04 -0.30 -2.44
CA ASP A 101 13.38 -1.18 -1.34
C ASP A 101 12.90 -0.69 0.03
N HIS A 102 12.40 0.55 0.11
CA HIS A 102 11.86 1.17 1.33
C HIS A 102 10.33 1.36 1.31
N VAL A 103 9.67 0.76 0.31
CA VAL A 103 8.21 0.71 0.20
C VAL A 103 7.73 -0.68 0.60
N VAL A 104 6.93 -0.76 1.66
CA VAL A 104 6.47 -2.01 2.27
C VAL A 104 4.96 -2.15 2.17
N TRP A 105 4.46 -3.37 2.29
CA TRP A 105 3.02 -3.65 2.19
C TRP A 105 2.52 -4.44 3.41
N GLY A 106 1.55 -3.89 4.12
CA GLY A 106 0.58 -4.62 4.94
C GLY A 106 -0.82 -4.44 4.37
N THR A 107 -1.59 -5.51 4.10
CA THR A 107 -2.85 -5.38 3.32
C THR A 107 -3.97 -4.55 3.96
N ASP A 108 -3.91 -4.29 5.27
CA ASP A 108 -5.00 -3.70 6.05
C ASP A 108 -6.36 -4.37 5.80
N ALA A 109 -6.33 -5.68 5.54
CA ALA A 109 -7.48 -6.50 5.16
C ALA A 109 -8.56 -6.57 6.25
N LEU A 110 -8.21 -6.24 7.50
CA LEU A 110 -9.19 -6.07 8.58
C LEU A 110 -10.22 -4.98 8.24
N TRP A 111 -9.79 -3.91 7.57
CA TRP A 111 -10.63 -2.76 7.21
C TRP A 111 -11.17 -2.85 5.79
N THR A 112 -10.49 -3.57 4.91
CA THR A 112 -10.69 -3.52 3.45
C THR A 112 -11.10 -4.86 2.83
N GLY A 113 -11.35 -5.87 3.68
CA GLY A 113 -11.77 -7.20 3.27
C GLY A 113 -10.62 -8.03 2.69
N ALA A 114 -10.97 -9.15 2.04
CA ALA A 114 -9.97 -10.05 1.48
C ALA A 114 -9.05 -9.32 0.47
N PRO A 115 -7.71 -9.43 0.59
CA PRO A 115 -6.78 -8.57 -0.15
C PRO A 115 -6.57 -8.97 -1.62
N GLN A 116 -7.27 -9.99 -2.12
CA GLN A 116 -7.09 -10.53 -3.47
C GLN A 116 -7.21 -9.44 -4.54
N TRP A 117 -8.19 -8.55 -4.42
CA TRP A 117 -8.39 -7.44 -5.36
C TRP A 117 -7.25 -6.41 -5.32
N GLN A 118 -6.62 -6.19 -4.16
CA GLN A 118 -5.46 -5.31 -4.03
C GLN A 118 -4.22 -5.94 -4.67
N ILE A 119 -3.99 -7.24 -4.44
CA ILE A 119 -2.88 -7.99 -5.06
C ILE A 119 -3.00 -7.94 -6.58
N GLU A 120 -4.20 -8.19 -7.08
CA GLU A 120 -4.53 -8.09 -8.49
C GLU A 120 -4.40 -6.68 -9.05
N GLY A 121 -4.75 -5.68 -8.25
CA GLY A 121 -4.59 -4.27 -8.55
C GLY A 121 -3.13 -3.87 -8.70
N LEU A 122 -2.26 -4.20 -7.74
CA LEU A 122 -0.84 -3.81 -7.84
C LEU A 122 -0.16 -4.51 -9.01
N ARG A 123 -0.51 -5.77 -9.29
CA ARG A 123 -0.02 -6.49 -10.47
C ARG A 123 -0.35 -5.74 -11.77
N ARG A 124 -1.54 -5.15 -11.87
CA ARG A 124 -2.01 -4.41 -13.06
C ARG A 124 -1.64 -2.93 -13.08
N LEU A 125 -1.44 -2.30 -11.93
CA LEU A 125 -1.14 -0.88 -11.83
C LEU A 125 0.17 -0.57 -12.55
N GLU A 126 0.14 0.49 -13.33
CA GLU A 126 1.33 1.11 -13.92
C GLU A 126 1.20 2.63 -13.75
N ILE A 127 2.33 3.31 -13.58
CA ILE A 127 2.36 4.77 -13.53
C ILE A 127 2.23 5.27 -14.98
N PRO A 128 1.22 6.10 -15.32
CA PRO A 128 1.05 6.59 -16.69
C PRO A 128 2.31 7.28 -17.22
N GLU A 129 2.69 7.05 -18.48
CA GLU A 129 3.93 7.61 -19.07
C GLU A 129 4.02 9.14 -18.93
N MET A 130 2.89 9.83 -19.07
CA MET A 130 2.83 11.29 -18.90
C MET A 130 3.22 11.71 -17.49
N MET A 131 2.82 10.92 -16.48
CA MET A 131 3.19 11.13 -15.08
C MET A 131 4.66 10.80 -14.85
N GLN A 132 5.17 9.71 -15.44
CA GLN A 132 6.59 9.37 -15.40
C GLN A 132 7.45 10.52 -15.92
N LYS A 133 7.12 11.05 -17.11
CA LYS A 133 7.83 12.17 -17.74
C LYS A 133 7.73 13.46 -16.93
N LYS A 134 6.53 13.80 -16.44
CA LYS A 134 6.29 15.06 -15.72
C LYS A 134 6.95 15.11 -14.35
N PHE A 135 6.96 14.00 -13.62
CA PHE A 135 7.41 13.97 -12.23
C PHE A 135 8.72 13.18 -12.03
N GLY A 136 9.27 12.58 -13.09
CA GLY A 136 10.48 11.76 -13.03
C GLY A 136 10.28 10.46 -12.26
N TYR A 137 9.10 9.85 -12.37
CA TYR A 137 8.83 8.54 -11.75
C TYR A 137 9.37 7.43 -12.65
N ALA A 138 9.98 6.41 -12.04
CA ALA A 138 10.29 5.16 -12.73
C ALA A 138 9.00 4.35 -12.95
N PRO A 139 8.92 3.53 -14.01
CA PRO A 139 7.81 2.59 -14.20
C PRO A 139 7.78 1.55 -13.07
N LEU A 140 6.59 1.07 -12.72
CA LEU A 140 6.40 -0.05 -11.79
C LEU A 140 6.76 -1.40 -12.43
N GLY A 141 6.58 -1.50 -13.75
CA GLY A 141 7.00 -2.65 -14.54
C GLY A 141 6.00 -3.83 -14.53
N PRO A 142 6.44 -5.01 -15.00
CA PRO A 142 5.56 -6.16 -15.19
C PRO A 142 4.98 -6.67 -13.86
N ALA A 143 3.87 -7.41 -13.92
CA ALA A 143 3.12 -7.86 -12.75
C ALA A 143 3.96 -8.66 -11.72
N ASP A 144 4.94 -9.41 -12.20
CA ASP A 144 5.92 -10.21 -11.45
C ASP A 144 7.33 -9.59 -11.47
N GLY A 145 7.43 -8.31 -11.84
CA GLY A 145 8.66 -7.56 -11.88
C GLY A 145 9.28 -7.32 -10.50
N PRO A 146 10.55 -6.89 -10.46
CA PRO A 146 11.31 -6.74 -9.22
C PRO A 146 10.70 -5.73 -8.26
N VAL A 147 10.17 -4.60 -8.76
CA VAL A 147 9.56 -3.55 -7.91
C VAL A 147 8.30 -4.07 -7.20
N LYS A 148 7.36 -4.65 -7.95
CA LYS A 148 6.11 -5.16 -7.39
C LYS A 148 6.35 -6.36 -6.46
N THR A 149 7.28 -7.25 -6.82
CA THR A 149 7.67 -8.38 -5.97
C THR A 149 8.31 -7.91 -4.66
N ALA A 150 9.17 -6.88 -4.73
CA ALA A 150 9.78 -6.28 -3.55
C ALA A 150 8.74 -5.71 -2.59
N ILE A 151 7.80 -4.92 -3.11
CA ILE A 151 6.73 -4.31 -2.32
C ILE A 151 5.80 -5.36 -1.72
N PHE A 152 5.44 -6.42 -2.47
CA PHE A 152 4.55 -7.47 -1.97
C PHE A 152 5.10 -8.24 -0.76
N GLY A 153 6.41 -8.32 -0.59
CA GLY A 153 6.95 -9.05 0.54
C GLY A 153 8.46 -9.08 0.70
N ASP A 154 9.27 -8.96 -0.36
CA ASP A 154 10.73 -9.11 -0.17
C ASP A 154 11.33 -7.97 0.68
N ASN A 155 10.74 -6.78 0.65
CA ASN A 155 11.14 -5.67 1.51
C ASN A 155 10.84 -5.99 2.99
N ASN A 156 9.61 -6.42 3.30
CA ASN A 156 9.23 -6.86 4.65
C ASN A 156 10.06 -8.06 5.10
N ALA A 157 10.33 -9.01 4.20
CA ALA A 157 11.13 -10.20 4.50
C ALA A 157 12.55 -9.82 4.92
N ARG A 158 13.19 -8.85 4.22
CA ARG A 158 14.49 -8.30 4.65
C ARG A 158 14.40 -7.61 6.01
N LEU A 159 13.39 -6.76 6.23
CA LEU A 159 13.20 -6.04 7.49
C LEU A 159 13.04 -6.98 8.70
N TYR A 160 12.30 -8.07 8.52
CA TYR A 160 12.02 -9.04 9.59
C TYR A 160 12.98 -10.22 9.61
N ASN A 161 14.07 -10.17 8.83
CA ASN A 161 15.06 -11.24 8.71
C ASN A 161 14.43 -12.62 8.36
N ILE A 162 13.41 -12.59 7.51
CA ILE A 162 12.74 -13.78 6.98
C ILE A 162 13.42 -14.18 5.67
N GLN A 163 13.87 -15.43 5.58
CA GLN A 163 14.33 -16.00 4.32
C GLN A 163 13.17 -16.70 3.61
N PRO A 164 12.61 -16.17 2.50
CA PRO A 164 11.34 -16.68 1.94
C PRO A 164 11.39 -18.16 1.57
N LYS A 165 12.50 -18.63 0.97
CA LYS A 165 12.68 -20.05 0.62
C LYS A 165 12.66 -20.94 1.86
N ARG A 166 13.30 -20.51 2.95
CA ARG A 166 13.34 -21.26 4.20
C ARG A 166 11.97 -21.27 4.87
N ALA A 167 11.34 -20.10 4.98
CA ALA A 167 10.00 -19.97 5.53
C ALA A 167 8.99 -20.87 4.79
N MET A 168 9.04 -20.92 3.45
CA MET A 168 8.19 -21.81 2.67
C MET A 168 8.42 -23.30 2.93
N LEU A 169 9.66 -23.71 3.23
CA LEU A 169 9.95 -25.09 3.62
C LEU A 169 9.39 -25.41 5.00
N ASP A 170 9.54 -24.48 5.95
CA ASP A 170 9.04 -24.65 7.32
C ASP A 170 7.49 -24.69 7.36
N LEU A 171 6.81 -23.97 6.45
CA LEU A 171 5.35 -23.95 6.34
C LEU A 171 4.75 -25.16 5.60
N LYS A 172 5.54 -25.93 4.85
CA LYS A 172 5.05 -26.97 3.92
C LYS A 172 4.17 -28.05 4.58
N GLY A 173 4.31 -28.26 5.88
CA GLY A 173 3.54 -29.22 6.67
C GLY A 173 2.52 -28.61 7.64
N ASP A 174 2.34 -27.29 7.65
CA ASP A 174 1.41 -26.65 8.56
C ASP A 174 -0.06 -26.84 8.11
N ARG A 175 -1.01 -26.54 9.01
CA ARG A 175 -2.43 -26.69 8.70
C ARG A 175 -2.88 -25.83 7.51
N PHE A 176 -2.27 -24.67 7.29
CA PHE A 176 -2.68 -23.74 6.24
C PHE A 176 -2.20 -24.23 4.87
N ALA A 177 -0.98 -24.75 4.77
CA ALA A 177 -0.45 -25.42 3.60
C ALA A 177 -1.27 -26.66 3.26
N MET A 178 -1.69 -27.45 4.26
CA MET A 178 -2.60 -28.57 4.06
C MET A 178 -3.98 -28.12 3.53
N MET A 179 -4.57 -27.08 4.12
CA MET A 179 -5.84 -26.51 3.66
C MET A 179 -5.74 -25.99 2.22
N LYS A 180 -4.64 -25.29 1.88
CA LYS A 180 -4.37 -24.82 0.52
C LYS A 180 -4.27 -26.00 -0.45
N ALA A 181 -3.49 -27.03 -0.12
CA ALA A 181 -3.31 -28.20 -0.98
C ALA A 181 -4.63 -28.98 -1.17
N GLN A 182 -5.48 -29.05 -0.15
CA GLN A 182 -6.82 -29.64 -0.26
C GLN A 182 -7.72 -28.81 -1.18
N TYR A 183 -7.71 -27.48 -1.02
CA TYR A 183 -8.45 -26.56 -1.88
C TYR A 183 -8.03 -26.68 -3.36
N GLU A 184 -6.72 -26.71 -3.64
CA GLU A 184 -6.20 -26.91 -5.00
C GLU A 184 -6.58 -28.28 -5.59
N LYS A 185 -6.58 -29.34 -4.78
CA LYS A 185 -7.01 -30.68 -5.22
C LYS A 185 -8.51 -30.79 -5.49
N ALA A 186 -9.33 -30.04 -4.75
CA ALA A 186 -10.79 -30.06 -4.88
C ALA A 186 -11.30 -29.33 -6.13
N GLY A 187 -10.40 -28.72 -6.91
CA GLY A 187 -10.75 -27.77 -7.97
C GLY A 187 -10.81 -26.37 -7.38
N PRO A 188 -9.76 -25.54 -7.56
CA PRO A 188 -9.71 -24.22 -6.96
C PRO A 188 -10.73 -23.31 -7.64
N GLU A 189 -11.93 -23.26 -7.09
CA GLU A 189 -12.96 -22.30 -7.46
C GLU A 189 -13.03 -21.22 -6.36
N PRO A 190 -12.61 -19.98 -6.65
CA PRO A 190 -12.88 -18.89 -5.73
C PRO A 190 -14.39 -18.81 -5.58
N SER A 191 -14.89 -19.01 -4.36
CA SER A 191 -16.33 -19.09 -4.12
C SER A 191 -17.06 -17.80 -4.51
N ASN A 192 -16.32 -16.69 -4.68
CA ASN A 192 -16.80 -15.32 -4.88
C ASN A 192 -17.92 -14.94 -3.88
N THR A 193 -18.00 -15.68 -2.78
CA THR A 193 -19.04 -15.55 -1.78
C THR A 193 -18.75 -14.30 -0.98
N ARG A 194 -19.64 -13.32 -1.09
CA ARG A 194 -19.53 -12.07 -0.33
C ARG A 194 -20.14 -12.29 1.04
N TYR A 195 -19.34 -12.13 2.09
CA TYR A 195 -19.80 -12.11 3.47
C TYR A 195 -20.00 -10.67 3.92
N GLY A 196 -21.14 -10.36 4.55
CA GLY A 196 -21.52 -9.00 4.98
C GLY A 196 -23.03 -8.78 4.87
N TYR A 197 -23.50 -7.55 5.15
CA TYR A 197 -24.90 -7.17 4.90
C TYR A 197 -25.15 -7.08 3.40
N VAL A 198 -25.38 -8.23 2.77
CA VAL A 198 -25.98 -8.29 1.45
C VAL A 198 -27.45 -8.07 1.67
N VAL A 199 -27.99 -6.90 1.27
CA VAL A 199 -29.44 -6.75 1.18
C VAL A 199 -29.91 -7.87 0.25
N PRO A 200 -30.80 -8.77 0.70
CA PRO A 200 -31.31 -9.83 -0.17
C PRO A 200 -31.82 -9.18 -1.46
N ASN A 201 -31.71 -9.86 -2.60
CA ASN A 201 -32.29 -9.45 -3.88
C ASN A 201 -33.83 -9.33 -3.75
N GLY A 202 -34.28 -8.26 -3.14
CA GLY A 202 -35.65 -7.89 -2.83
C GLY A 202 -35.77 -6.38 -2.87
N VAL A 203 -37.00 -5.88 -2.97
CA VAL A 203 -37.25 -4.44 -3.05
C VAL A 203 -36.71 -3.77 -1.77
N ILE A 204 -35.75 -2.86 -1.94
CA ILE A 204 -35.18 -2.10 -0.84
C ILE A 204 -36.27 -1.16 -0.32
N ASP A 205 -36.71 -1.36 0.93
CA ASP A 205 -37.56 -0.36 1.60
C ASP A 205 -36.69 0.82 2.01
N HIS A 206 -36.79 1.93 1.28
CA HIS A 206 -35.98 3.12 1.56
C HIS A 206 -36.43 3.88 2.83
N ARG A 207 -37.52 3.46 3.48
CA ARG A 207 -38.01 4.07 4.73
C ARG A 207 -37.11 3.85 5.94
N VAL A 208 -36.15 2.92 5.88
CA VAL A 208 -35.19 2.69 6.98
C VAL A 208 -34.05 3.72 6.99
N PHE A 209 -33.97 4.59 5.97
CA PHE A 209 -32.95 5.64 5.83
C PHE A 209 -33.51 7.06 6.03
N VAL A 210 -34.71 7.20 6.61
CA VAL A 210 -35.35 8.48 6.95
C VAL A 210 -35.41 8.65 8.47
#